data_AF-A0A829GAQ8-F1
#
_entry.id   AF-A0A829GAQ8-F1
#
_cell.length_a   1.000
_cell.length_b   1.000
_cell.length_c   1.000
_cell.angle_alpha   90.00
_cell.angle_beta   90.00
_cell.angle_gamma   90.00
#
_symmetry.space_group_name_H-M   'P 1'
#
loop_
_entity.id
_entity.type
_entity.pdbx_description
1 polymer ?
#
loop_
_entity_poly.entity_id
_entity_poly.type
_entity_poly.pdbx_seq_one_letter_code
_entity_poly.pdbx_strand_id
1 'polypeptide(L)'
;MTPLDANVELPTEVKAMIEQSSDVQATTALVNYVIKLAAAAEIHFTDLQLQVLTNHLIEMLGRSKSGEQLPAVDPTMFAEVSQKSLDLADQVVQHIGHLEVAEKYVLSIHFEAAQDKI
;
A
#
# COMPACT_ATOMS: atom_id res chain seq x y z
N MET A 1 12.96 0.41 -6.17
CA MET A 1 13.11 1.87 -6.38
C MET A 1 13.28 2.57 -5.04
N THR A 2 14.04 3.67 -4.94
CA THR A 2 14.20 4.39 -3.66
C THR A 2 13.05 5.39 -3.47
N PRO A 3 12.36 5.44 -2.32
CA PRO A 3 11.34 6.46 -2.04
C PRO A 3 11.92 7.89 -2.05
N LEU A 4 11.10 8.89 -2.39
CA LEU A 4 11.51 10.31 -2.33
C LEU A 4 11.71 10.81 -0.89
N ASP A 5 12.72 11.65 -0.68
CA ASP A 5 12.91 12.42 0.55
C ASP A 5 12.00 13.67 0.56
N ALA A 6 10.74 13.46 0.97
CA ALA A 6 9.74 14.54 1.08
C ALA A 6 9.05 14.55 2.45
N ASN A 7 8.58 15.73 2.88
CA ASN A 7 7.60 15.84 3.96
C ASN A 7 6.22 15.49 3.39
N VAL A 8 5.53 14.58 4.06
CA VAL A 8 4.20 14.12 3.65
C VAL A 8 3.17 14.74 4.58
N GLU A 9 2.27 15.54 4.03
CA GLU A 9 1.09 16.03 4.74
C GLU A 9 -0.09 15.10 4.45
N LEU A 10 -0.60 14.43 5.50
CA LEU A 10 -1.70 13.48 5.36
C LEU A 10 -3.06 14.16 5.52
N PRO A 11 -4.08 13.76 4.75
CA PRO A 11 -5.48 14.18 4.96
C PRO A 11 -5.97 13.88 6.38
N THR A 12 -6.97 14.63 6.84
CA THR A 12 -7.54 14.49 8.20
C THR A 12 -8.08 13.08 8.45
N GLU A 13 -8.78 12.51 7.47
CA GLU A 13 -9.39 11.19 7.56
C GLU A 13 -8.30 10.10 7.65
N VAL A 14 -7.23 10.24 6.87
CA VAL A 14 -6.08 9.32 6.92
C VAL A 14 -5.40 9.37 8.29
N LYS A 15 -5.21 10.58 8.86
CA LYS A 15 -4.68 10.72 10.22
C LYS A 15 -5.57 10.03 11.25
N ALA A 16 -6.88 10.20 11.17
CA ALA A 16 -7.84 9.57 12.08
C ALA A 16 -7.80 8.02 11.98
N MET A 17 -7.63 7.46 10.78
CA MET A 17 -7.48 6.00 10.58
C MET A 17 -6.19 5.48 11.23
N ILE A 18 -5.09 6.21 11.06
CA ILE A 18 -3.79 5.88 11.67
C ILE A 18 -3.88 5.93 13.19
N GLU A 19 -4.53 6.95 13.77
CA GLU A 19 -4.73 7.08 15.21
C GLU A 19 -5.55 5.95 15.83
N GLN A 20 -6.46 5.35 15.05
CA GLN A 20 -7.27 4.20 15.47
C GLN A 20 -6.58 2.86 15.22
N SER A 21 -5.45 2.84 14.51
CA SER A 21 -4.69 1.62 14.26
C SER A 21 -4.04 1.09 15.55
N SER A 22 -3.73 -0.21 15.57
CA SER A 22 -3.06 -0.85 16.71
C SER A 22 -1.61 -0.38 16.93
N ASP A 23 -1.01 0.25 15.92
CA ASP A 23 0.36 0.78 15.95
C ASP A 23 0.46 2.04 15.08
N VAL A 24 0.18 3.18 15.72
CA VAL A 24 0.19 4.50 15.10
C VAL A 24 1.53 4.81 14.43
N GLN A 25 2.65 4.46 15.09
CA GLN A 25 3.98 4.77 14.59
C GLN A 25 4.29 3.97 13.33
N ALA A 26 4.11 2.65 13.38
CA ALA A 26 4.40 1.78 12.25
C ALA A 26 3.47 2.06 11.06
N THR A 27 2.19 2.32 11.33
CA THR A 27 1.22 2.68 10.28
C THR A 27 1.59 4.03 9.62
N THR A 28 1.93 5.05 10.42
CA THR A 28 2.40 6.35 9.88
C THR A 28 3.63 6.18 8.99
N ALA A 29 4.61 5.40 9.46
CA ALA A 29 5.83 5.13 8.71
C ALA A 29 5.54 4.42 7.38
N LEU A 30 4.66 3.42 7.40
CA LEU A 30 4.27 2.65 6.22
C LEU A 30 3.51 3.52 5.20
N VAL A 31 2.50 4.27 5.62
CA VAL A 31 1.75 5.17 4.72
C VAL A 31 2.68 6.18 4.07
N ASN A 32 3.56 6.80 4.86
CA ASN A 32 4.55 7.75 4.34
C ASN A 32 5.52 7.10 3.35
N TYR A 33 6.01 5.88 3.65
CA TYR A 33 6.87 5.12 2.75
C TYR A 33 6.19 4.87 1.40
N VAL A 34 4.93 4.42 1.42
CA VAL A 34 4.17 4.11 0.20
C VAL A 34 3.91 5.35 -0.64
N ILE A 35 3.54 6.49 -0.02
CA ILE A 35 3.36 7.75 -0.74
C ILE A 35 4.66 8.19 -1.42
N LYS A 36 5.78 8.13 -0.71
CA LYS A 36 7.10 8.52 -1.24
C LYS A 36 7.59 7.58 -2.34
N LEU A 37 7.30 6.28 -2.19
CA LEU A 37 7.60 5.28 -3.21
C LEU A 37 6.75 5.53 -4.45
N ALA A 38 5.43 5.72 -4.32
CA ALA A 38 4.55 6.03 -5.44
C ALA A 38 4.97 7.32 -6.17
N ALA A 39 5.30 8.37 -5.42
CA ALA A 39 5.74 9.64 -5.97
C ALA A 39 7.07 9.54 -6.74
N ALA A 40 8.02 8.70 -6.29
CA ALA A 40 9.24 8.41 -7.05
C ALA A 40 8.95 7.71 -8.39
N ALA A 41 7.81 7.04 -8.50
CA ALA A 41 7.31 6.44 -9.73
C ALA A 41 6.30 7.34 -10.48
N GLU A 42 6.18 8.63 -10.12
CA GLU A 42 5.22 9.56 -10.73
C GLU A 42 3.75 9.11 -10.59
N ILE A 43 3.42 8.44 -9.48
CA ILE A 43 2.06 8.04 -9.11
C ILE A 43 1.62 8.88 -7.91
N HIS A 44 0.44 9.49 -8.01
CA HIS A 44 -0.13 10.33 -6.97
C HIS A 44 -1.55 9.86 -6.65
N PHE A 45 -1.84 9.71 -5.36
CA PHE A 45 -3.17 9.34 -4.89
C PHE A 45 -3.98 10.60 -4.59
N THR A 46 -5.25 10.61 -4.98
CA THR A 46 -6.25 11.52 -4.40
C THR A 46 -6.46 11.21 -2.92
N ASP A 47 -7.06 12.15 -2.18
CA ASP A 47 -7.37 11.95 -0.75
C ASP A 47 -8.24 10.70 -0.52
N LEU A 48 -9.22 10.45 -1.40
CA LEU A 48 -10.08 9.27 -1.31
C LEU A 48 -9.30 7.97 -1.59
N GLN A 49 -8.48 7.95 -2.64
CA GLN A 49 -7.62 6.78 -2.93
C GLN A 49 -6.65 6.51 -1.78
N LEU A 50 -6.12 7.55 -1.15
CA LEU A 50 -5.21 7.41 -0.02
C LEU A 50 -5.92 6.87 1.23
N GLN A 51 -7.18 7.23 1.49
CA GLN A 51 -7.97 6.62 2.56
C GLN A 51 -8.14 5.11 2.33
N VAL A 52 -8.57 4.72 1.13
CA VAL A 52 -8.78 3.30 0.79
C VAL A 52 -7.46 2.50 0.87
N LEU A 53 -6.36 3.08 0.38
CA LEU A 53 -5.02 2.51 0.51
C LEU A 53 -4.60 2.38 1.98
N THR A 54 -4.85 3.41 2.80
CA THR A 54 -4.48 3.40 4.23
C THR A 54 -5.19 2.28 4.98
N ASN A 55 -6.48 2.04 4.71
CA ASN A 55 -7.21 0.90 5.30
C ASN A 55 -6.49 -0.42 4.98
N HIS A 56 -6.16 -0.62 3.70
CA HIS A 56 -5.52 -1.86 3.25
C HIS A 56 -4.12 -2.04 3.87
N LEU A 57 -3.32 -0.97 3.96
CA LEU A 57 -2.00 -1.01 4.60
C LEU A 57 -2.07 -1.34 6.09
N ILE A 58 -3.09 -0.85 6.81
CA ILE A 58 -3.34 -1.21 8.21
C ILE A 58 -3.61 -2.70 8.34
N GLU A 59 -4.45 -3.26 7.46
CA GLU A 59 -4.76 -4.69 7.46
C GLU A 59 -3.54 -5.55 7.14
N MET A 60 -2.73 -5.16 6.14
CA MET A 60 -1.48 -5.83 5.79
C MET A 60 -0.50 -5.82 6.97
N LEU A 61 -0.35 -4.67 7.64
CA LEU A 61 0.50 -4.58 8.83
C LEU A 61 -0.04 -5.43 9.99
N GLY A 62 -1.36 -5.53 10.12
CA GLY A 62 -2.02 -6.43 11.07
C GLY A 62 -1.66 -7.90 10.81
N ARG A 63 -1.82 -8.36 9.56
CA ARG A 63 -1.48 -9.73 9.12
C ARG A 63 0.00 -10.06 9.30
N SER A 64 0.88 -9.12 8.98
CA SER A 64 2.34 -9.26 9.19
C SER A 64 2.69 -9.56 10.66
N LYS A 65 1.91 -9.00 11.61
CA LYS A 65 2.12 -9.20 13.05
C LYS A 65 1.40 -10.43 13.61
N SER A 66 0.20 -10.74 13.12
CA SER A 66 -0.60 -11.86 13.61
C SER A 66 -0.21 -13.21 13.00
N GLY A 67 0.40 -13.19 11.81
CA GLY A 67 0.64 -14.39 10.99
C GLY A 67 -0.63 -14.89 10.28
N GLU A 68 -1.73 -14.13 10.32
CA GLU A 68 -2.92 -14.42 9.53
C GLU A 68 -2.60 -14.30 8.03
N GLN A 69 -3.04 -15.29 7.26
CA GLN A 69 -2.83 -15.31 5.82
C GLN A 69 -3.96 -14.60 5.09
N LEU A 70 -3.61 -13.93 3.99
CA LEU A 70 -4.59 -13.43 3.03
C LEU A 70 -5.39 -14.62 2.47
N PRO A 71 -6.70 -14.48 2.23
CA PRO A 71 -7.47 -15.46 1.46
C PRO A 71 -6.80 -15.78 0.13
N ALA A 72 -6.99 -16.99 -0.38
CA ALA A 72 -6.41 -17.42 -1.64
C ALA A 72 -6.81 -16.46 -2.78
N VAL A 73 -5.80 -15.86 -3.42
CA VAL A 73 -5.96 -14.99 -4.59
C VAL A 73 -5.51 -15.74 -5.83
N ASP A 74 -6.30 -15.70 -6.90
CA ASP A 74 -5.90 -16.23 -8.21
C ASP A 74 -5.08 -15.18 -8.96
N PRO A 75 -3.77 -15.40 -9.20
CA PRO A 75 -2.91 -14.44 -9.90
C PRO A 75 -3.39 -14.11 -11.31
N THR A 76 -4.13 -15.02 -11.96
CA THR A 76 -4.60 -14.81 -13.34
C THR A 76 -5.61 -13.68 -13.45
N MET A 77 -6.30 -13.33 -12.36
CA MET A 77 -7.19 -12.16 -12.31
C MET A 77 -6.43 -10.83 -12.43
N PHE A 78 -5.11 -10.83 -12.23
CA PHE A 78 -4.25 -9.65 -12.23
C PHE A 78 -3.34 -9.60 -13.47
N ALA A 79 -3.60 -10.44 -14.48
CA ALA A 79 -2.77 -10.54 -15.69
C ALA A 79 -2.66 -9.22 -16.48
N GLU A 80 -3.68 -8.36 -16.41
CA GLU A 80 -3.73 -7.07 -17.09
C GLU A 80 -3.18 -5.91 -16.24
N VAL A 81 -2.84 -6.16 -14.98
CA VAL A 81 -2.24 -5.12 -14.13
C VAL A 81 -0.83 -4.81 -14.61
N SER A 82 -0.49 -3.53 -14.74
CA SER A 82 0.83 -3.15 -15.22
C SER A 82 1.96 -3.70 -14.32
N GLN A 83 3.05 -4.15 -14.95
CA GLN A 83 4.24 -4.64 -14.24
C GLN A 83 4.77 -3.59 -13.23
N LYS A 84 4.67 -2.31 -13.58
CA LYS A 84 5.03 -1.19 -12.69
C LYS A 84 4.26 -1.24 -11.36
N SER A 85 2.94 -1.45 -11.40
CA SER A 85 2.10 -1.53 -10.20
C SER A 85 2.36 -2.80 -9.40
N LEU A 86 2.60 -3.93 -10.08
CA LEU A 86 2.98 -5.19 -9.45
C LEU A 86 4.34 -5.09 -8.73
N ASP A 87 5.33 -4.44 -9.34
CA ASP A 87 6.68 -4.26 -8.77
C ASP A 87 6.66 -3.33 -7.56
N LEU A 88 5.88 -2.23 -7.62
CA LEU A 88 5.70 -1.33 -6.48
C LEU A 88 5.02 -2.05 -5.32
N ALA A 89 3.96 -2.81 -5.59
CA ALA A 89 3.27 -3.60 -4.58
C ALA A 89 4.17 -4.67 -3.96
N ASP A 90 4.95 -5.40 -4.78
CA ASP A 90 5.94 -6.38 -4.28
C ASP A 90 6.93 -5.70 -3.35
N GLN A 91 7.46 -4.53 -3.74
CA GLN A 91 8.40 -3.79 -2.90
C GLN A 91 7.80 -3.37 -1.55
N VAL A 92 6.51 -3.01 -1.50
CA VAL A 92 5.82 -2.71 -0.24
C VAL A 92 5.64 -3.96 0.60
N VAL A 93 5.22 -5.08 0.01
CA VAL A 93 5.08 -6.38 0.71
C VAL A 93 6.42 -6.82 1.33
N GLN A 94 7.51 -6.72 0.57
CA GLN A 94 8.86 -7.03 1.07
C GLN A 94 9.32 -6.06 2.17
N HIS A 95 8.93 -4.78 2.08
CA HIS A 95 9.26 -3.76 3.08
C HIS A 95 8.54 -4.01 4.42
N ILE A 96 7.28 -4.42 4.38
CA ILE A 96 6.52 -4.80 5.60
C ILE A 96 7.10 -6.09 6.18
N GLY A 97 7.39 -7.07 5.32
CA GLY A 97 7.89 -8.39 5.73
C GLY A 97 6.83 -9.26 6.40
N HIS A 98 7.15 -10.54 6.60
CA HIS A 98 6.24 -11.54 7.21
C HIS A 98 4.86 -11.60 6.53
N LEU A 99 4.82 -11.40 5.22
CA LEU A 99 3.62 -11.44 4.41
C LEU A 99 3.81 -12.41 3.24
N GLU A 100 2.70 -13.02 2.81
CA GLU A 100 2.68 -13.85 1.61
C GLU A 100 2.90 -13.00 0.36
N VAL A 101 3.61 -13.54 -0.63
CA VAL A 101 3.88 -12.85 -1.90
C VAL A 101 2.60 -12.45 -2.62
N ALA A 102 1.51 -13.20 -2.41
CA ALA A 102 0.21 -12.94 -3.03
C ALA A 102 -0.45 -11.61 -2.62
N GLU A 103 -0.03 -10.99 -1.51
CA GLU A 103 -0.51 -9.68 -1.06
C GLU A 103 -0.29 -8.58 -2.12
N LYS A 104 0.75 -8.73 -2.95
CA LYS A 104 1.05 -7.74 -3.98
C LYS A 104 -0.04 -7.61 -5.03
N TYR A 105 -0.81 -8.67 -5.27
CA TYR A 105 -1.85 -8.66 -6.29
C TYR A 105 -2.96 -7.67 -5.90
N VAL A 106 -3.51 -7.79 -4.71
CA VAL A 106 -4.56 -6.88 -4.22
C VAL A 106 -4.00 -5.46 -4.06
N LEU A 107 -2.81 -5.33 -3.47
CA LEU A 107 -2.17 -4.02 -3.30
C LEU A 107 -1.89 -3.32 -4.64
N SER A 108 -1.54 -4.05 -5.69
CA SER A 108 -1.21 -3.48 -7.00
C SER A 108 -2.36 -2.69 -7.62
N ILE A 109 -3.61 -3.03 -7.31
CA ILE A 109 -4.79 -2.34 -7.82
C ILE A 109 -4.85 -0.88 -7.34
N HIS A 110 -4.36 -0.60 -6.13
CA HIS A 110 -4.32 0.79 -5.64
C HIS A 110 -3.39 1.65 -6.50
N PHE A 111 -2.23 1.11 -6.90
CA PHE A 111 -1.29 1.80 -7.79
C PHE A 111 -1.83 1.91 -9.22
N GLU A 112 -2.54 0.89 -9.70
CA GLU A 112 -3.14 0.88 -11.04
C GLU A 112 -4.26 1.92 -11.16
N ALA A 113 -5.16 1.97 -10.17
CA ALA A 113 -6.25 2.96 -10.10
C ALA A 113 -5.73 4.40 -9.97
N ALA A 114 -4.62 4.61 -9.26
CA ALA A 114 -3.99 5.93 -9.14
C ALA A 114 -3.32 6.43 -10.43
N GLN A 115 -3.23 5.58 -11.45
CA GLN A 115 -2.74 5.93 -12.78
C GLN A 115 -3.87 6.07 -13.80
N ASP A 116 -5.14 6.09 -13.36
CA ASP A 116 -6.33 6.10 -14.22
C ASP A 116 -6.36 4.94 -15.23
N LYS A 117 -5.81 3.78 -14.83
CA LYS A 117 -5.75 2.57 -15.67
C LYS A 117 -6.87 1.56 -15.37
N ILE A 118 -7.68 1.82 -14.33
CA ILE A 118 -8.87 1.04 -13.93
C ILE A 118 -9.94 2.01 -13.41
#